data_AF-M6GQ17-F1
#
_entry.id   AF-M6GQ17-F1
#
_cell.length_a   1.000
_cell.length_b   1.000
_cell.length_c   1.000
_cell.angle_alpha   90.00
_cell.angle_beta   90.00
_cell.angle_gamma   90.00
#
_symmetry.space_group_name_H-M   'P 1'
#
loop_
_entity.id
_entity.type
_entity.pdbx_description
1 polymer ?
#
loop_
_entity_poly.entity_id
_entity_poly.type
_entity_poly.pdbx_seq_one_letter_code
_entity_poly.pdbx_strand_id
1 'polypeptide(L)' 'MEEGDLISTGNGSRITVHYKGSEFKIQQNSKVKLSNLPEKSKRGVLEVNQGFAWFKIVNLKGKKI' A
#
# COMPACT_ATOMS: atom_id res chain seq x y z
N MET A 1 6.29 1.98 -11.15
CA MET A 1 6.38 2.40 -9.74
C MET A 1 7.66 1.81 -9.21
N GLU A 2 8.62 2.67 -8.90
CA GLU A 2 9.93 2.27 -8.41
C GLU A 2 9.90 2.13 -6.88
N GLU A 3 10.91 1.46 -6.32
CA GLU A 3 11.03 1.29 -4.88
C GLU A 3 11.19 2.65 -4.20
N GLY A 4 10.35 2.94 -3.19
CA GLY A 4 10.36 4.23 -2.51
C GLY A 4 9.36 5.25 -3.04
N ASP A 5 8.54 4.89 -4.04
CA ASP A 5 7.48 5.73 -4.56
C ASP A 5 6.50 6.18 -3.46
N LEU A 6 6.27 7.48 -3.42
CA LEU A 6 5.32 8.14 -2.52
C LEU A 6 4.01 8.42 -3.25
N ILE A 7 2.93 7.82 -2.77
CA ILE A 7 1.58 8.12 -3.23
C ILE A 7 1.03 9.23 -2.32
N SER A 8 0.72 10.38 -2.92
CA SER A 8 0.06 11.51 -2.25
C SER A 8 -1.28 11.80 -2.88
N THR A 9 -2.34 11.84 -2.08
CA THR A 9 -3.70 12.19 -2.51
C THR A 9 -4.05 13.60 -2.03
N GLY A 10 -4.56 14.43 -2.95
CA GLY A 10 -5.09 15.75 -2.62
C GLY A 10 -6.54 15.71 -2.10
N ASN A 11 -7.12 16.88 -1.88
CA ASN A 11 -8.51 17.00 -1.46
C ASN A 11 -9.47 16.46 -2.55
N GLY A 12 -10.49 15.70 -2.16
CA GLY A 12 -11.42 15.03 -3.08
C GLY A 12 -10.82 13.86 -3.88
N SER A 13 -9.50 13.62 -3.78
CA SER A 13 -8.82 12.57 -4.53
C SER A 13 -8.82 11.25 -3.77
N ARG A 14 -9.08 10.16 -4.47
CA ARG A 14 -9.00 8.79 -3.94
C ARG A 14 -8.30 7.91 -4.95
N ILE A 15 -7.46 7.00 -4.48
CA ILE A 15 -6.78 6.03 -5.33
C ILE A 15 -6.95 4.62 -4.77
N THR A 16 -7.17 3.68 -5.68
CA THR A 16 -7.17 2.24 -5.37
C THR A 16 -5.97 1.62 -6.06
N VAL A 17 -5.10 0.99 -5.27
CA VAL A 17 -3.93 0.26 -5.76
C VAL A 17 -4.21 -1.24 -5.60
N HIS A 18 -3.97 -1.99 -6.67
CA HIS A 18 -4.05 -3.45 -6.66
C HIS A 18 -2.64 -4.03 -6.75
N TYR A 19 -2.27 -4.89 -5.79
CA TYR A 19 -0.97 -5.56 -5.79
C TYR A 19 -1.08 -7.00 -5.30
N LYS A 20 -0.64 -7.96 -6.13
CA LYS A 20 -0.70 -9.41 -5.86
C LYS A 20 -2.08 -9.87 -5.35
N GLY A 21 -3.15 -9.32 -5.90
CA GLY A 21 -4.54 -9.60 -5.52
C GLY A 21 -5.03 -8.86 -4.26
N SER A 22 -4.14 -8.20 -3.52
CA SER A 22 -4.51 -7.32 -2.41
C SER A 22 -4.94 -5.94 -2.93
N GLU A 23 -5.83 -5.29 -2.19
CA GLU A 23 -6.40 -3.99 -2.54
C GLU A 23 -6.09 -2.96 -1.44
N PHE A 24 -5.60 -1.80 -1.85
CA PHE A 24 -5.22 -0.69 -0.99
C PHE A 24 -5.99 0.54 -1.44
N LYS A 25 -6.93 1.02 -0.62
CA LYS A 25 -7.72 2.22 -0.90
C LYS A 25 -7.19 3.37 -0.07
N ILE A 26 -6.58 4.35 -0.72
CA ILE A 26 -5.98 5.52 -0.08
C ILE A 26 -6.98 6.67 -0.19
N GLN A 27 -7.37 7.22 0.96
CA GLN A 27 -8.34 8.31 1.04
C GLN A 27 -7.69 9.65 0.70
N GLN A 28 -8.51 10.70 0.59
CA GLN A 28 -8.04 12.07 0.38
C GLN A 28 -7.06 12.54 1.47
N ASN A 29 -6.21 13.50 1.14
CA ASN A 29 -5.23 14.12 2.04
C ASN A 29 -4.32 13.09 2.75
N SER A 30 -3.96 12.02 2.05
CA SER A 30 -3.17 10.93 2.59
C SER A 30 -1.83 10.80 1.88
N LYS A 31 -0.81 10.37 2.62
CA LYS A 31 0.52 10.08 2.12
C LYS A 31 0.88 8.65 2.50
N VAL A 32 1.07 7.83 1.48
CA VAL A 32 1.40 6.42 1.64
C VAL A 32 2.68 6.13 0.88
N LYS A 33 3.66 5.56 1.57
CA LYS A 33 4.92 5.15 0.99
C LYS A 33 4.93 3.65 0.77
N LEU A 34 5.31 3.23 -0.43
CA LEU A 34 5.49 1.82 -0.76
C LEU A 34 6.98 1.50 -0.64
N SER A 35 7.39 1.02 0.53
CA SER A 35 8.80 0.93 0.92
C SER A 35 9.53 -0.26 0.34
N ASN A 36 8.85 -1.25 -0.24
CA ASN A 36 9.51 -2.37 -0.90
C ASN A 36 8.54 -3.28 -1.66
N LEU A 37 8.78 -3.51 -2.96
CA LEU A 37 8.17 -4.61 -3.72
C LEU A 37 9.25 -5.36 -4.56
N PRO A 38 10.28 -5.98 -3.98
CA PRO A 38 11.27 -6.67 -4.81
C PRO A 38 10.66 -7.93 -5.41
N GLU A 39 10.98 -8.23 -6.67
CA GLU A 39 10.65 -9.50 -7.32
C GLU A 39 11.12 -10.73 -6.52
N LYS A 40 12.12 -10.56 -5.64
CA LYS A 40 12.76 -11.63 -4.85
C LYS A 40 12.44 -11.65 -3.35
N SER A 41 11.87 -10.57 -2.79
CA SER A 41 11.54 -10.53 -1.36
C SER A 41 10.09 -10.94 -1.11
N LYS A 42 9.90 -11.89 -0.20
CA LYS A 42 8.58 -12.40 0.22
C LYS A 42 7.72 -11.39 0.99
N ARG A 43 8.22 -10.16 1.22
CA ARG A 43 7.61 -9.18 2.10
C ARG A 43 7.55 -7.83 1.40
N GLY A 44 6.33 -7.34 1.17
CA GLY A 44 6.10 -5.94 0.80
C GLY A 44 5.81 -5.13 2.06
N VAL A 45 6.36 -3.92 2.14
CA VAL A 45 6.10 -2.99 3.25
C VAL A 45 5.37 -1.77 2.68
N LEU A 46 4.26 -1.41 3.30
CA LEU A 46 3.49 -0.21 2.98
C LEU A 46 3.31 0.59 4.27
N GLU A 47 3.72 1.87 4.22
CA GLU A 47 3.72 2.79 5.36
C GLU A 47 2.72 3.91 5.09
N VAL A 48 1.83 4.16 6.05
CA VAL A 48 0.94 5.32 6.01
C VAL A 48 1.57 6.41 6.85
N ASN A 49 2.14 7.41 6.18
CA ASN A 49 2.82 8.51 6.85
C ASN A 49 1.82 9.58 7.32
N GLN A 50 0.71 9.73 6.59
CA GLN A 50 -0.34 10.69 6.92
C GLN A 50 -1.68 10.25 6.34
N GLY A 51 -2.78 10.52 7.07
CA GLY A 51 -4.14 10.30 6.59
C GLY A 51 -4.65 8.88 6.83
N PHE A 52 -5.49 8.40 5.91
CA PHE A 52 -6.20 7.13 6.08
C PHE A 52 -6.07 6.25 4.83
N ALA A 53 -5.83 4.97 5.07
CA ALA A 53 -5.85 3.95 4.04
C ALA A 53 -6.58 2.71 4.55
N TRP A 54 -7.35 2.09 3.67
CA TRP A 54 -8.03 0.83 3.92
C TRP A 54 -7.32 -0.29 3.15
N PHE A 55 -7.16 -1.43 3.81
CA PHE A 55 -6.39 -2.55 3.30
C PHE A 55 -7.23 -3.81 3.28
N LYS A 56 -7.35 -4.42 2.11
CA LYS A 56 -7.80 -5.81 1.96
C LYS A 56 -6.63 -6.63 1.46
N ILE A 57 -5.96 -7.27 2.39
CA ILE A 57 -4.82 -8.12 2.10
C ILE A 57 -5.34 -9.55 1.92
N VAL A 58 -5.06 -10.15 0.77
CA VAL A 58 -5.40 -11.54 0.47
C VAL A 58 -4.13 -12.37 0.40
N ASN A 59 -4.26 -13.68 0.63
CA ASN A 59 -3.15 -14.61 0.51
C ASN A 59 -1.96 -14.26 1.42
N LEU A 60 -2.25 -13.84 2.65
CA LEU A 60 -1.30 -13.86 3.75
C LEU A 60 -0.89 -15.32 3.97
N LYS A 61 0.14 -15.80 3.25
CA LYS A 61 0.84 -17.04 3.57
C LYS A 61 1.68 -16.81 4.83
N GLY A 62 0.97 -16.52 5.93
CA GLY A 62 1.50 -16.35 7.26
C GLY A 62 1.11 -17.57 8.07
N LYS A 63 2.12 -18.41 8.31
CA LYS A 63 2.21 -19.27 9.49
C LYS A 63 1.55 -18.56 10.68
N LYS A 64 0.58 -19.22 11.34
CA LYS A 64 -0.02 -18.77 12.60
C LYS A 64 1.11 -18.31 13.54
N ILE A 65 0.99 -17.09 14.05
CA ILE A 65 1.63 -16.66 15.29
C ILE A 65 0.67 -17.04 16.41
#